data_AF-A0A960KJK2-F1
#
_entry.id   AF-A0A960KJK2-F1
#
_cell.length_a   1.000
_cell.length_b   1.000
_cell.length_c   1.000
_cell.angle_alpha   90.00
_cell.angle_beta   90.00
_cell.angle_gamma   90.00
#
_symmetry.space_group_name_H-M   'P 1'
#
loop_
_entity.id
_entity.type
_entity.pdbx_description
1 polymer ?
#
loop_
_entity_poly.entity_id
_entity_poly.type
_entity_poly.pdbx_seq_one_letter_code
_entity_poly.pdbx_strand_id
1 'polypeptide(L)'
;PNPDSQANGAMMRISPLGIFGAGFELNQVAEWAMQDAALTHPNPICQQANALFAMGIAHAIQSGCDRKKLYQHIRQWAADMPVESALLDTIDKAAKEPPADYVHQQGWVMIAFQNALYQLLHAPSLEEGVVDTIMRGGDTDTNAAICGALLGAVCGREAIPAQWLDCLQNCRPEAGHPRVRHPRPECFWPVDVLELAEQLVTETREKHG
;
A
#
# COMPACT_ATOMS: atom_id res chain seq x y z
N PRO A 1 -21.74 -5.08 5.26
CA PRO A 1 -20.82 -4.23 4.46
C PRO A 1 -21.63 -3.34 3.50
N ASN A 2 -21.20 -2.09 3.26
CA ASN A 2 -21.90 -1.18 2.35
C ASN A 2 -21.33 -1.32 0.92
N PRO A 3 -22.09 -1.81 -0.08
CA PRO A 3 -21.63 -1.99 -1.45
C PRO A 3 -21.37 -0.67 -2.20
N ASP A 4 -21.96 0.44 -1.74
CA ASP A 4 -21.79 1.74 -2.36
C ASP A 4 -20.56 2.50 -1.81
N SER A 5 -19.96 2.00 -0.72
CA SER A 5 -18.80 2.63 -0.09
C SER A 5 -17.52 2.34 -0.87
N GLN A 6 -16.82 3.40 -1.28
CA GLN A 6 -15.51 3.32 -1.93
C GLN A 6 -14.37 3.68 -0.98
N ALA A 7 -14.47 3.25 0.28
CA ALA A 7 -13.46 3.55 1.27
C ALA A 7 -12.12 2.82 1.01
N ASN A 8 -11.00 3.46 1.36
CA ASN A 8 -9.63 2.96 1.19
C ASN A 8 -9.20 1.94 2.26
N GLY A 9 -10.06 1.62 3.23
CA GLY A 9 -9.72 0.80 4.39
C GLY A 9 -9.36 -0.67 4.09
N ALA A 10 -9.72 -1.19 2.91
CA ALA A 10 -9.21 -2.48 2.44
C ALA A 10 -7.77 -2.35 1.92
N MET A 11 -7.50 -1.34 1.11
CA MET A 11 -6.18 -1.14 0.48
C MET A 11 -5.10 -0.82 1.50
N MET A 12 -5.42 -0.09 2.57
CA MET A 12 -4.46 0.30 3.60
C MET A 12 -3.82 -0.87 4.35
N ARG A 13 -4.44 -2.05 4.30
CA ARG A 13 -4.01 -3.25 5.05
C ARG A 13 -3.56 -4.42 4.16
N ILE A 14 -3.54 -4.25 2.83
CA ILE A 14 -3.31 -5.37 1.90
C ILE A 14 -1.82 -5.65 1.63
N SER A 15 -0.91 -4.81 2.12
CA SER A 15 0.53 -4.97 1.86
C SER A 15 1.13 -6.30 2.34
N PRO A 16 0.73 -6.91 3.48
CA PRO A 16 1.23 -8.25 3.85
C PRO A 16 0.90 -9.32 2.80
N LEU A 17 -0.29 -9.26 2.21
CA LEU A 17 -0.71 -10.16 1.14
C LEU A 17 0.13 -9.94 -0.12
N GLY A 18 0.41 -8.67 -0.48
CA GLY A 18 1.32 -8.34 -1.58
C GLY A 18 2.73 -8.87 -1.37
N ILE A 19 3.27 -8.77 -0.14
CA ILE A 19 4.60 -9.28 0.21
C ILE A 19 4.63 -10.82 0.11
N PHE A 20 3.69 -11.49 0.76
CA PHE A 20 3.55 -12.95 0.69
C PHE A 20 3.35 -13.43 -0.76
N GLY A 21 2.56 -12.70 -1.53
CA GLY A 21 2.24 -12.93 -2.93
C GLY A 21 3.43 -12.88 -3.88
N ALA A 22 4.60 -12.38 -3.47
CA ALA A 22 5.77 -12.23 -4.32
C ALA A 22 6.33 -13.56 -4.88
N GLY A 23 5.94 -14.72 -4.33
CA GLY A 23 6.29 -16.04 -4.87
C GLY A 23 5.10 -16.80 -5.45
N PHE A 24 4.02 -16.11 -5.79
CA PHE A 24 2.85 -16.68 -6.43
C PHE A 24 2.57 -15.99 -7.76
N GLU A 25 1.79 -16.65 -8.61
CA GLU A 25 1.29 -16.06 -9.85
C GLU A 25 0.39 -14.85 -9.55
N LEU A 26 0.56 -13.77 -10.31
CA LEU A 26 -0.15 -12.51 -10.04
C LEU A 26 -1.67 -12.63 -10.11
N ASN A 27 -2.21 -13.52 -10.95
CA ASN A 27 -3.64 -13.80 -11.00
C ASN A 27 -4.16 -14.38 -9.68
N GLN A 28 -3.36 -15.20 -9.00
CA GLN A 28 -3.71 -15.76 -7.70
C GLN A 28 -3.67 -14.67 -6.62
N VAL A 29 -2.66 -13.79 -6.65
CA VAL A 29 -2.55 -12.63 -5.77
C VAL A 29 -3.75 -11.70 -5.93
N ALA A 30 -4.16 -11.44 -7.17
CA ALA A 30 -5.33 -10.62 -7.49
C ALA A 30 -6.61 -11.21 -6.88
N GLU A 31 -6.83 -12.51 -7.07
CA GLU A 31 -8.00 -13.21 -6.52
C GLU A 31 -8.06 -13.11 -4.99
N TRP A 32 -6.95 -13.40 -4.30
CA TRP A 32 -6.90 -13.30 -2.83
C TRP A 32 -7.14 -11.86 -2.34
N ALA A 33 -6.58 -10.87 -3.02
CA ALA A 33 -6.78 -9.47 -2.67
C ALA A 33 -8.23 -8.99 -2.87
N MET A 34 -8.90 -9.46 -3.94
CA MET A 34 -10.32 -9.20 -4.13
C MET A 34 -11.17 -9.87 -3.04
N GLN A 35 -10.84 -11.11 -2.67
CA GLN A 35 -11.51 -11.84 -1.59
C GLN A 35 -11.34 -11.15 -0.23
N ASP A 36 -10.14 -10.67 0.13
CA ASP A 36 -9.91 -9.91 1.36
C ASP A 36 -10.74 -8.61 1.38
N ALA A 37 -10.70 -7.85 0.28
CA ALA A 37 -11.44 -6.61 0.17
C ALA A 37 -12.95 -6.86 0.33
N ALA A 38 -13.49 -7.92 -0.30
CA ALA A 38 -14.91 -8.25 -0.29
C ALA A 38 -15.48 -8.51 1.12
N LEU A 39 -14.66 -8.91 2.10
CA LEU A 39 -15.10 -9.14 3.49
C LEU A 39 -15.68 -7.86 4.13
N THR A 40 -15.12 -6.69 3.80
CA THR A 40 -15.48 -5.42 4.45
C THR A 40 -15.86 -4.31 3.48
N HIS A 41 -15.32 -4.35 2.25
CA HIS A 41 -15.47 -3.34 1.19
C HIS A 41 -15.86 -4.04 -0.13
N PRO A 42 -17.11 -4.53 -0.26
CA PRO A 42 -17.52 -5.32 -1.43
C PRO A 42 -17.71 -4.50 -2.70
N ASN A 43 -17.50 -3.18 -2.67
CA ASN A 43 -17.56 -2.36 -3.88
C ASN A 43 -16.54 -2.86 -4.93
N PRO A 44 -16.93 -3.02 -6.21
CA PRO A 44 -16.03 -3.49 -7.26
C PRO A 44 -14.74 -2.67 -7.40
N ILE A 45 -14.81 -1.34 -7.27
CA ILE A 45 -13.62 -0.46 -7.34
C ILE A 45 -12.66 -0.79 -6.20
N CYS A 46 -13.17 -1.00 -4.98
CA CYS A 46 -12.33 -1.39 -3.84
C CYS A 46 -11.63 -2.72 -4.11
N GLN A 47 -12.36 -3.74 -4.58
CA GLN A 47 -11.79 -5.06 -4.87
C GLN A 47 -10.74 -5.00 -5.97
N GLN A 48 -11.04 -4.35 -7.10
CA GLN A 48 -10.15 -4.22 -8.25
C GLN A 48 -8.90 -3.41 -7.89
N ALA A 49 -9.04 -2.30 -7.16
CA ALA A 49 -7.91 -1.50 -6.74
C ALA A 49 -7.02 -2.26 -5.74
N ASN A 50 -7.61 -3.06 -4.84
CA ASN A 50 -6.84 -3.95 -3.94
C ASN A 50 -6.05 -5.00 -4.72
N ALA A 51 -6.66 -5.63 -5.73
CA ALA A 51 -5.98 -6.56 -6.62
C ALA A 51 -4.77 -5.92 -7.30
N LEU A 52 -4.96 -4.80 -8.01
CA LEU A 52 -3.89 -4.12 -8.72
C LEU A 52 -2.75 -3.66 -7.79
N PHE A 53 -3.10 -3.18 -6.59
CA PHE A 53 -2.12 -2.74 -5.60
C PHE A 53 -1.32 -3.91 -5.03
N ALA A 54 -1.98 -5.02 -4.66
CA ALA A 54 -1.31 -6.22 -4.15
C ALA A 54 -0.42 -6.88 -5.22
N MET A 55 -0.90 -6.97 -6.46
CA MET A 55 -0.10 -7.42 -7.62
C MET A 55 1.12 -6.53 -7.83
N GLY A 56 0.96 -5.21 -7.71
CA GLY A 56 2.05 -4.25 -7.82
C GLY A 56 3.15 -4.48 -6.79
N ILE A 57 2.77 -4.67 -5.52
CA ILE A 57 3.73 -4.98 -4.44
C ILE A 57 4.42 -6.32 -4.72
N ALA A 58 3.67 -7.38 -5.02
CA ALA A 58 4.22 -8.71 -5.29
C ALA A 58 5.22 -8.69 -6.45
N HIS A 59 4.84 -8.06 -7.57
CA HIS A 59 5.68 -7.96 -8.74
C HIS A 59 6.93 -7.13 -8.50
N ALA A 60 6.83 -6.00 -7.79
CA ALA A 60 7.97 -5.16 -7.46
C ALA A 60 9.02 -5.93 -6.65
N ILE A 61 8.58 -6.66 -5.63
CA ILE A 61 9.45 -7.49 -4.77
C ILE A 61 10.07 -8.65 -5.56
N GLN A 62 9.29 -9.32 -6.40
CA GLN A 62 9.74 -10.48 -7.18
C GLN A 62 10.75 -10.09 -8.27
N SER A 63 10.46 -9.03 -9.01
CA SER A 63 11.20 -8.67 -10.23
C SER A 63 12.32 -7.65 -10.01
N GLY A 64 12.24 -6.86 -8.93
CA GLY A 64 13.09 -5.69 -8.76
C GLY A 64 12.93 -4.63 -9.86
N CYS A 65 11.76 -4.59 -10.52
CA CYS A 65 11.52 -3.64 -11.61
C CYS A 65 11.58 -2.19 -11.13
N ASP A 66 11.96 -1.28 -12.04
CA ASP A 66 11.97 0.15 -11.73
C ASP A 66 10.53 0.72 -11.64
N ARG A 67 10.43 1.91 -11.04
CA ARG A 67 9.15 2.59 -10.77
C ARG A 67 8.29 2.80 -12.02
N LYS A 68 8.91 3.14 -13.16
CA LYS A 68 8.17 3.42 -14.41
C LYS A 68 7.63 2.13 -15.00
N LYS A 69 8.43 1.06 -15.01
CA LYS A 69 7.98 -0.27 -15.45
C LYS A 69 6.86 -0.80 -14.57
N LEU A 70 6.96 -0.64 -13.24
CA LEU A 70 5.89 -1.07 -12.34
C LEU A 70 4.56 -0.36 -12.65
N TYR A 71 4.58 0.96 -12.84
CA TYR A 71 3.40 1.72 -13.24
C TYR A 71 2.81 1.22 -14.56
N GLN A 72 3.66 0.98 -15.57
CA GLN A 72 3.23 0.45 -16.87
C GLN A 72 2.56 -0.92 -16.75
N HIS A 73 3.10 -1.80 -15.90
CA HIS A 73 2.51 -3.10 -15.60
C HIS A 73 1.15 -2.96 -14.91
N ILE A 74 1.04 -2.14 -13.86
CA ILE A 74 -0.23 -1.89 -13.16
C ILE A 74 -1.30 -1.37 -14.12
N ARG A 75 -0.93 -0.41 -14.98
CA ARG A 75 -1.82 0.13 -16.00
C ARG A 75 -2.25 -0.93 -17.02
N GLN A 76 -1.32 -1.78 -17.46
CA GLN A 76 -1.64 -2.86 -18.39
C GLN A 76 -2.58 -3.89 -17.76
N TRP A 77 -2.31 -4.32 -16.53
CA TRP A 77 -3.20 -5.23 -15.80
C TRP A 77 -4.58 -4.62 -15.57
N ALA A 78 -4.68 -3.32 -15.34
CA ALA A 78 -5.97 -2.63 -15.24
C ALA A 78 -6.73 -2.58 -16.57
N ALA A 79 -6.05 -2.66 -17.72
CA ALA A 79 -6.71 -2.76 -19.02
C ALA A 79 -7.12 -4.21 -19.34
N ASP A 80 -6.33 -5.19 -18.89
CA ASP A 80 -6.56 -6.62 -19.12
C ASP A 80 -7.62 -7.20 -18.18
N MET A 81 -7.57 -6.82 -16.90
CA MET A 81 -8.64 -7.03 -15.93
C MET A 81 -9.69 -5.97 -16.21
N PRO A 82 -10.90 -6.29 -16.68
CA PRO A 82 -11.91 -5.29 -17.06
C PRO A 82 -12.41 -4.51 -15.84
N VAL A 83 -11.59 -3.59 -15.32
CA VAL A 83 -11.89 -2.77 -14.15
C VAL A 83 -12.91 -1.68 -14.49
N GLU A 84 -13.51 -1.09 -13.48
CA GLU A 84 -14.37 0.07 -13.64
C GLU A 84 -13.62 1.21 -14.34
N SER A 85 -14.28 1.88 -15.30
CA SER A 85 -13.64 2.93 -16.10
C SER A 85 -13.07 4.06 -15.24
N ALA A 86 -13.75 4.41 -14.15
CA ALA A 86 -13.28 5.42 -13.20
C ALA A 86 -11.94 5.04 -12.55
N LEU A 87 -11.69 3.74 -12.30
CA LEU A 87 -10.43 3.26 -11.76
C LEU A 87 -9.31 3.34 -12.82
N LEU A 88 -9.60 2.97 -14.06
CA LEU A 88 -8.64 3.11 -15.17
C LEU A 88 -8.28 4.58 -15.41
N ASP A 89 -9.26 5.48 -15.42
CA ASP A 89 -9.06 6.93 -15.54
C ASP A 89 -8.20 7.48 -14.39
N THR A 90 -8.41 6.96 -13.18
CA THR A 90 -7.63 7.32 -11.98
C THR A 90 -6.15 6.93 -12.14
N ILE A 91 -5.88 5.73 -12.65
CA ILE A 91 -4.51 5.25 -12.94
C ILE A 91 -3.85 6.10 -14.04
N ASP A 92 -4.61 6.47 -15.08
CA ASP A 92 -4.10 7.30 -16.18
C ASP A 92 -3.80 8.74 -15.74
N LYS A 93 -4.61 9.32 -14.84
CA LYS A 93 -4.36 10.66 -14.27
C LYS A 93 -3.10 10.70 -13.42
N ALA A 94 -2.77 9.63 -12.69
CA ALA A 94 -1.61 9.57 -11.81
C ALA A 94 -0.28 9.83 -12.53
N ALA A 95 -0.20 9.62 -13.85
CA ALA A 95 1.00 9.94 -14.64
C ALA A 95 1.19 11.43 -14.93
N LYS A 96 0.18 12.26 -14.67
CA LYS A 96 0.13 13.68 -15.06
C LYS A 96 -0.04 14.58 -13.85
N GLU A 97 -0.89 14.18 -12.91
CA GLU A 97 -1.31 15.02 -11.80
C GLU A 97 -1.60 14.21 -10.52
N PRO A 98 -1.33 14.81 -9.34
CA PRO A 98 -1.78 14.25 -8.08
C PRO A 98 -3.31 14.40 -7.97
N PRO A 99 -3.96 13.71 -7.01
CA PRO A 99 -5.35 13.97 -6.68
C PRO A 99 -5.65 15.46 -6.46
N ALA A 100 -6.83 15.90 -6.91
CA ALA A 100 -7.22 17.30 -6.86
C ALA A 100 -7.66 17.76 -5.45
N ASP A 101 -8.27 16.86 -4.67
CA ASP A 101 -8.85 17.20 -3.37
C ASP A 101 -8.67 16.07 -2.36
N TYR A 102 -7.70 16.24 -1.45
CA TYR A 102 -7.42 15.26 -0.40
C TYR A 102 -8.32 15.44 0.83
N VAL A 103 -8.86 16.65 1.05
CA VAL A 103 -9.52 17.02 2.31
C VAL A 103 -11.01 16.71 2.26
N HIS A 104 -11.71 17.10 1.19
CA HIS A 104 -13.14 16.84 1.09
C HIS A 104 -13.45 15.42 0.61
N GLN A 105 -12.48 14.73 0.01
CA GLN A 105 -12.59 13.34 -0.44
C GLN A 105 -11.73 12.37 0.39
N GLN A 106 -11.51 12.71 1.66
CA GLN A 106 -10.80 11.85 2.62
C GLN A 106 -11.41 10.44 2.70
N GLY A 107 -10.56 9.42 2.85
CA GLY A 107 -11.00 8.03 2.90
C GLY A 107 -11.32 7.39 1.55
N TRP A 108 -11.26 8.12 0.42
CA TRP A 108 -11.61 7.57 -0.88
C TRP A 108 -10.48 6.75 -1.50
N VAL A 109 -10.77 5.51 -1.91
CA VAL A 109 -9.77 4.59 -2.51
C VAL A 109 -9.11 5.16 -3.76
N MET A 110 -9.83 5.95 -4.58
CA MET A 110 -9.26 6.54 -5.79
C MET A 110 -8.25 7.65 -5.48
N ILE A 111 -8.47 8.45 -4.42
CA ILE A 111 -7.48 9.44 -3.94
C ILE A 111 -6.21 8.74 -3.49
N ALA A 112 -6.36 7.71 -2.64
CA ALA A 112 -5.23 6.97 -2.11
C ALA A 112 -4.40 6.31 -3.22
N PHE A 113 -5.07 5.65 -4.17
CA PHE A 113 -4.38 4.92 -5.22
C PHE A 113 -3.75 5.84 -6.27
N GLN A 114 -4.44 6.90 -6.70
CA GLN A 114 -3.86 7.91 -7.58
C GLN A 114 -2.64 8.57 -6.93
N ASN A 115 -2.72 8.91 -5.64
CA ASN A 115 -1.59 9.47 -4.92
C ASN A 115 -0.39 8.52 -4.91
N ALA A 116 -0.60 7.25 -4.56
CA ALA A 116 0.49 6.27 -4.50
C ALA A 116 1.18 6.10 -5.87
N LEU A 117 0.40 6.02 -6.95
CA LEU A 117 0.93 5.93 -8.32
C LEU A 117 1.62 7.22 -8.77
N TYR A 118 1.10 8.39 -8.38
CA TYR A 118 1.73 9.68 -8.65
C TYR A 118 3.10 9.76 -7.95
N GLN A 119 3.16 9.45 -6.66
CA GLN A 119 4.44 9.46 -5.93
C GLN A 119 5.41 8.40 -6.47
N LEU A 120 4.93 7.23 -6.88
CA LEU A 120 5.74 6.23 -7.57
C LEU A 120 6.44 6.82 -8.80
N LEU A 121 5.74 7.62 -9.61
CA LEU A 121 6.28 8.19 -10.84
C LEU A 121 7.13 9.44 -10.63
N HIS A 122 6.81 10.26 -9.63
CA HIS A 122 7.28 11.64 -9.53
C HIS A 122 8.13 11.95 -8.30
N ALA A 123 8.01 11.17 -7.21
CA ALA A 123 8.78 11.44 -6.00
C ALA A 123 10.28 11.20 -6.23
N PRO A 124 11.19 12.08 -5.80
CA PRO A 124 12.62 11.85 -5.96
C PRO A 124 13.13 10.68 -5.08
N SER A 125 12.52 10.48 -3.92
CA SER A 125 12.89 9.45 -2.95
C SER A 125 11.64 8.87 -2.25
N LEU A 126 11.81 7.76 -1.53
CA LEU A 126 10.75 7.20 -0.68
C LEU A 126 10.34 8.22 0.39
N GLU A 127 11.33 8.83 1.05
CA GLU A 127 11.11 9.83 2.09
C GLU A 127 10.29 11.00 1.56
N GLU A 128 10.71 11.61 0.45
CA GLU A 128 10.01 12.76 -0.13
C GLU A 128 8.59 12.41 -0.59
N GLY A 129 8.37 11.22 -1.14
CA GLY A 129 7.03 10.79 -1.59
C GLY A 129 6.06 10.59 -0.42
N VAL A 130 6.54 10.00 0.68
CA VAL A 130 5.74 9.83 1.90
C VAL A 130 5.50 11.18 2.58
N VAL A 131 6.51 12.04 2.68
CA VAL A 131 6.37 13.39 3.27
C VAL A 131 5.42 14.25 2.45
N ASP A 132 5.55 14.29 1.12
CA ASP A 132 4.61 15.03 0.26
C ASP A 132 3.17 14.54 0.49
N THR A 133 2.97 13.22 0.52
CA THR A 133 1.66 12.61 0.79
C THR A 133 1.05 13.08 2.11
N ILE A 134 1.83 13.14 3.19
CA ILE A 134 1.37 13.63 4.50
C ILE A 134 1.02 15.12 4.41
N MET A 135 1.84 15.91 3.71
CA MET A 135 1.64 17.36 3.57
C MET A 135 0.39 17.73 2.74
N ARG A 136 -0.19 16.79 1.98
CA ARG A 136 -1.45 16.98 1.25
C ARG A 136 -2.68 17.07 2.17
N GLY A 137 -2.58 16.63 3.44
CA GLY A 137 -3.69 16.63 4.38
C GLY A 137 -4.76 15.56 4.09
N GLY A 138 -5.94 15.72 4.72
CA GLY A 138 -7.03 14.74 4.63
C GLY A 138 -6.75 13.47 5.43
N ASP A 139 -6.94 12.32 4.80
CA ASP A 139 -6.70 10.98 5.37
C ASP A 139 -5.20 10.62 5.31
N THR A 140 -4.39 11.40 6.04
CA THR A 140 -2.92 11.39 5.91
C THR A 140 -2.26 10.08 6.30
N ASP A 141 -2.75 9.41 7.36
CA ASP A 141 -2.20 8.14 7.85
C ASP A 141 -2.43 7.03 6.81
N THR A 142 -3.66 6.94 6.29
CA THR A 142 -3.99 5.93 5.28
C THR A 142 -3.26 6.17 3.96
N ASN A 143 -3.26 7.41 3.47
CA ASN A 143 -2.59 7.76 2.22
C ASN A 143 -1.07 7.53 2.32
N ALA A 144 -0.45 7.87 3.45
CA ALA A 144 0.98 7.65 3.67
C ALA A 144 1.32 6.16 3.80
N ALA A 145 0.47 5.35 4.45
CA ALA A 145 0.65 3.91 4.53
C ALA A 145 0.63 3.24 3.14
N ILE A 146 -0.36 3.60 2.30
CA ILE A 146 -0.50 3.06 0.94
C ILE A 146 0.66 3.53 0.04
N CYS A 147 1.01 4.82 0.10
CA CYS A 147 2.15 5.37 -0.65
C CYS A 147 3.47 4.71 -0.24
N GLY A 148 3.72 4.62 1.07
CA GLY A 148 4.93 4.03 1.63
C GLY A 148 5.07 2.55 1.32
N ALA A 149 3.98 1.78 1.31
CA ALA A 149 4.01 0.36 0.93
C ALA A 149 4.44 0.17 -0.54
N LEU A 150 3.89 0.95 -1.47
CA LEU A 150 4.24 0.85 -2.89
C LEU A 150 5.66 1.34 -3.18
N LEU A 151 6.05 2.48 -2.60
CA LEU A 151 7.42 3.01 -2.73
C LEU A 151 8.44 2.08 -2.07
N GLY A 152 8.12 1.52 -0.90
CA GLY A 152 8.97 0.56 -0.19
C GLY A 152 9.20 -0.72 -0.99
N ALA A 153 8.17 -1.23 -1.67
CA ALA A 153 8.28 -2.41 -2.53
C ALA A 153 9.28 -2.21 -3.69
N VAL A 154 9.41 -0.99 -4.23
CA VAL A 154 10.33 -0.69 -5.35
C VAL A 154 11.70 -0.19 -4.89
N CYS A 155 11.73 0.65 -3.86
CA CYS A 155 12.98 1.28 -3.41
C CYS A 155 13.78 0.40 -2.45
N GLY A 156 13.15 -0.62 -1.87
CA GLY A 156 13.74 -1.49 -0.88
C GLY A 156 13.85 -0.85 0.51
N ARG A 157 14.11 -1.70 1.51
CA ARG A 157 14.18 -1.34 2.92
C ARG A 157 15.26 -0.30 3.22
N GLU A 158 16.39 -0.34 2.50
CA GLU A 158 17.51 0.59 2.70
C GLU A 158 17.17 2.04 2.33
N ALA A 159 16.10 2.26 1.56
CA ALA A 159 15.62 3.60 1.23
C ALA A 159 14.79 4.25 2.34
N ILE A 160 14.43 3.52 3.41
CA ILE A 160 13.69 4.05 4.55
C ILE A 160 14.65 4.85 5.44
N PRO A 161 14.33 6.11 5.78
CA PRO A 161 15.15 6.89 6.71
C PRO A 161 15.36 6.14 8.03
N ALA A 162 16.62 5.98 8.45
CA ALA A 162 16.98 5.27 9.68
C ALA A 162 16.23 5.81 10.91
N GLN A 163 16.07 7.13 11.00
CA GLN A 163 15.31 7.81 12.06
C GLN A 163 13.83 7.38 12.15
N TRP A 164 13.19 7.00 11.04
CA TRP A 164 11.81 6.49 11.04
C TRP A 164 11.77 5.07 11.58
N LEU A 165 12.73 4.24 11.13
CA LEU A 165 12.84 2.86 11.60
C LEU A 165 13.16 2.80 13.09
N ASP A 166 14.12 3.61 13.55
CA ASP A 166 14.48 3.72 14.97
C ASP A 166 13.28 4.15 15.82
N CYS A 167 12.47 5.10 15.33
CA CYS A 167 11.25 5.53 16.01
C CYS A 167 10.25 4.37 16.19
N LEU A 168 10.02 3.59 15.13
CA LEU A 168 9.11 2.44 15.17
C LEU A 168 9.65 1.33 16.08
N GLN A 169 10.90 0.91 15.91
CA GLN A 169 11.50 -0.18 16.68
C GLN A 169 11.60 0.11 18.18
N ASN A 170 11.61 1.39 18.58
CA ASN A 170 11.63 1.84 19.97
C ASN A 170 10.25 2.31 20.48
N CYS A 171 9.19 2.21 19.68
CA CYS A 171 7.86 2.56 20.10
C CYS A 171 7.35 1.55 21.13
N ARG A 172 7.19 1.99 22.39
CA ARG A 172 6.69 1.21 23.53
C ARG A 172 5.56 2.00 24.21
N PRO A 173 4.32 1.94 23.69
CA PRO A 173 3.17 2.64 24.29
C PRO A 173 2.70 1.94 25.59
N GLU A 174 3.59 1.88 26.58
CA GLU A 174 3.35 1.24 27.87
C GLU A 174 2.45 2.10 28.78
N ALA A 175 1.61 1.44 29.57
CA ALA A 175 0.77 2.10 30.55
C ALA A 175 1.62 2.79 31.65
N GLY A 176 1.31 4.05 31.96
CA GLY A 176 2.02 4.83 32.98
C GLY A 176 3.21 5.64 32.46
N HIS A 177 3.64 5.46 31.21
CA HIS A 177 4.69 6.29 30.64
C HIS A 177 4.17 7.72 30.35
N PRO A 178 4.84 8.81 30.79
CA PRO A 178 4.29 10.17 30.73
C PRO A 178 3.93 10.70 29.33
N ARG A 179 4.57 10.15 28.29
CA ARG A 179 4.32 10.54 26.88
C ARG A 179 3.27 9.66 26.18
N VAL A 180 2.70 8.67 26.86
CA VAL A 180 1.73 7.72 26.28
C VAL A 180 0.32 8.11 26.70
N ARG A 181 -0.48 8.62 25.77
CA ARG A 181 -1.90 8.95 26.00
C ARG A 181 -2.81 7.72 25.90
N HIS A 182 -2.48 6.80 25.01
CA HIS A 182 -3.27 5.60 24.72
C HIS A 182 -2.37 4.38 24.76
N PRO A 183 -2.21 3.74 25.94
CA PRO A 183 -1.37 2.56 26.06
C PRO A 183 -1.93 1.39 25.24
N ARG A 184 -1.03 0.55 24.75
CA ARG A 184 -1.37 -0.67 24.01
C ARG A 184 -0.67 -1.88 24.64
N PRO A 185 -1.32 -3.06 24.68
CA PRO A 185 -0.65 -4.32 24.99
C PRO A 185 0.59 -4.55 24.13
N GLU A 186 1.57 -5.26 24.68
CA GLU A 186 2.86 -5.53 24.02
C GLU A 186 2.71 -6.20 22.65
N CYS A 187 1.72 -7.08 22.48
CA CYS A 187 1.42 -7.73 21.19
C CYS A 187 0.99 -6.78 20.06
N PHE A 188 0.77 -5.50 20.35
CA PHE A 188 0.48 -4.46 19.34
C PHE A 188 1.64 -3.47 19.17
N TRP A 189 2.78 -3.69 19.82
CA TRP A 189 3.94 -2.83 19.64
C TRP A 189 4.65 -3.21 18.34
N PRO A 190 5.12 -2.24 17.52
CA PRO A 190 5.64 -2.50 16.18
C PRO A 190 7.10 -2.97 16.17
N VAL A 191 7.52 -3.70 17.20
CA VAL A 191 8.94 -3.91 17.55
C VAL A 191 9.56 -5.06 16.77
N ASP A 192 8.69 -5.95 16.29
CA ASP A 192 8.92 -7.15 15.52
C ASP A 192 8.61 -6.96 14.03
N VAL A 193 8.25 -5.74 13.59
CA VAL A 193 7.77 -5.48 12.22
C VAL A 193 8.74 -5.96 11.13
N LEU A 194 10.05 -5.87 11.39
CA LEU A 194 11.07 -6.34 10.43
C LEU A 194 11.17 -7.86 10.41
N GLU A 195 11.05 -8.51 11.56
CA GLU A 195 11.02 -9.97 11.66
C GLU A 195 9.79 -10.53 10.93
N LEU A 196 8.61 -9.95 11.18
CA LEU A 196 7.36 -10.33 10.51
C LEU A 196 7.46 -10.14 8.99
N ALA A 197 8.02 -9.01 8.53
CA ALA A 197 8.22 -8.76 7.11
C ALA A 197 9.17 -9.76 6.46
N GLU A 198 10.25 -10.15 7.15
CA GLU A 198 11.20 -11.16 6.68
C GLU A 198 10.54 -12.54 6.59
N GLN A 199 9.77 -12.95 7.60
CA GLN A 199 9.03 -14.21 7.63
C GLN A 199 8.08 -14.36 6.43
N LEU A 200 7.36 -13.29 6.08
CA LEU A 200 6.46 -13.28 4.91
C LEU A 200 7.19 -13.54 3.59
N VAL A 201 8.46 -13.12 3.47
CA VAL A 201 9.27 -13.34 2.27
C VAL A 201 9.91 -14.73 2.27
N THR A 202 10.38 -15.20 3.43
CA THR A 202 11.06 -16.50 3.55
C THR A 202 10.11 -17.69 3.43
N GLU A 203 8.93 -17.64 4.07
CA GLU A 203 7.92 -18.69 3.95
C GLU A 203 7.47 -18.92 2.50
N THR A 204 7.49 -17.86 1.70
CA THR A 204 7.20 -17.90 0.27
C THR A 204 8.28 -18.62 -0.53
N ARG A 205 9.56 -18.46 -0.17
CA ARG A 205 10.70 -19.11 -0.84
C ARG A 205 10.81 -20.60 -0.52
N GLU A 206 10.51 -21.00 0.72
CA GLU A 206 10.58 -22.41 1.14
C GLU A 206 9.50 -23.29 0.51
N LYS A 207 8.35 -22.73 0.10
CA LYS A 207 7.28 -23.48 -0.58
C LYS A 207 7.53 -23.71 -2.07
N HIS A 208 8.53 -23.06 -2.67
CA HIS A 208 8.78 -23.08 -4.11
C HIS A 208 10.24 -23.38 -4.51
N GLY A 209 11.11 -23.74 -3.55
CA GLY A 209 12.46 -24.27 -3.80
C GLY A 209 12.50 -25.78 -3.67
#